data_AF-A0A1Q7XL85-F1
#
_entry.id   AF-A0A1Q7XL85-F1
#
_cell.length_a   1.000
_cell.length_b   1.000
_cell.length_c   1.000
_cell.angle_alpha   90.00
_cell.angle_beta   90.00
_cell.angle_gamma   90.00
#
_symmetry.space_group_name_H-M   'P 1'
#
loop_
_entity.id
_entity.type
_entity.pdbx_description
1 polymer ?
#
loop_
_entity_poly.entity_id
_entity_poly.type
_entity_poly.pdbx_seq_one_letter_code
_entity_poly.pdbx_strand_id
1 'polypeptide(L)'
;MKYIGLLMVVILGTNFLSVYAAYEPPTREEQDIYNTLLEQFKKLDTPKKDVTDVITTFQKPLIITFPCNSNDTNNQVVTIVKTRLAKFDQSVVHQDLVTGGTYTWQCVATTQQGKITIDCNNEIRLNPNIILNGTGIDPNVHQVENLVILYHELLHGQLMIDAIKSSPVWRQEVCNKSPDESVDYSFADTDHKIINPLQTQFASELIEKKGGKMIAKEVKPEETQNGEFTIKVISLTDYLQFERGVKITLRGNNINNTSFSSGSNDVYLAGNLVNKTKSGMAWFYLFSKQQQTTTNISIPAWTKRIAGLWSAGNVSDNDFYGIISYLIEQNIIVTNSNEHSGIIPHWFKKNAQWWYGGEIDDQTFVNSAQYLISSKIIS
;
A
#
# COMPACT_ATOMS: atom_id res chain seq x y z
N MET A 1 -54.87 -2.43 -55.36
CA MET A 1 -54.53 -2.64 -53.93
C MET A 1 -53.11 -2.14 -53.69
N LYS A 2 -52.95 -1.00 -53.01
CA LYS A 2 -51.67 -0.55 -52.46
C LYS A 2 -51.97 0.03 -51.08
N TYR A 3 -51.60 -0.73 -50.05
CA TYR A 3 -51.75 -0.33 -48.65
C TYR A 3 -50.79 0.82 -48.35
N ILE A 4 -51.33 1.91 -47.81
CA ILE A 4 -50.56 2.99 -47.17
C ILE A 4 -50.32 2.52 -45.73
N GLY A 5 -49.10 2.09 -45.44
CA GLY A 5 -48.66 1.76 -44.09
C GLY A 5 -48.29 3.03 -43.33
N LEU A 6 -49.11 3.40 -42.36
CA LEU A 6 -48.85 4.47 -41.39
C LEU A 6 -47.75 3.98 -40.42
N LEU A 7 -46.52 4.52 -40.54
CA LEU A 7 -45.42 4.21 -39.64
C LEU A 7 -45.60 5.01 -38.33
N MET A 8 -46.21 4.40 -37.31
CA MET A 8 -46.18 4.92 -35.94
C MET A 8 -44.75 4.77 -35.40
N VAL A 9 -44.04 5.90 -35.31
CA VAL A 9 -42.77 5.98 -34.59
C VAL A 9 -43.09 6.02 -33.10
N VAL A 10 -43.00 4.86 -32.44
CA VAL A 10 -42.99 4.78 -30.98
C VAL A 10 -41.61 5.23 -30.52
N ILE A 11 -41.51 6.49 -30.09
CA ILE A 11 -40.34 7.00 -29.38
C ILE A 11 -40.36 6.33 -27.99
N LEU A 12 -39.69 5.19 -27.86
CA LEU A 12 -39.32 4.63 -26.56
C LEU A 12 -38.28 5.57 -25.95
N GLY A 13 -38.75 6.57 -25.21
CA GLY A 13 -37.93 7.32 -24.27
C GLY A 13 -37.43 6.36 -23.21
N THR A 14 -36.22 5.84 -23.39
CA THR A 14 -35.47 5.19 -22.32
C THR A 14 -35.01 6.30 -21.38
N ASN A 15 -35.86 6.63 -20.41
CA ASN A 15 -35.38 7.27 -19.19
C ASN A 15 -34.44 6.27 -18.53
N PHE A 16 -33.15 6.37 -18.82
CA PHE A 16 -32.11 5.81 -17.97
C PHE A 16 -32.15 6.58 -16.66
N LEU A 17 -33.09 6.21 -15.79
CA LEU A 17 -32.89 6.42 -14.36
C LEU A 17 -31.60 5.68 -14.04
N SER A 18 -30.55 6.43 -13.71
CA SER A 18 -29.34 5.90 -13.14
C SER A 18 -29.74 5.09 -11.90
N VAL A 19 -29.82 3.77 -12.07
CA VAL A 19 -30.00 2.85 -10.96
C VAL A 19 -28.72 2.96 -10.15
N TYR A 20 -28.75 3.79 -9.10
CA TYR A 20 -27.79 3.68 -8.02
C TYR A 20 -27.81 2.22 -7.60
N ALA A 21 -26.70 1.50 -7.79
CA ALA A 21 -26.58 0.13 -7.34
C ALA A 21 -27.01 0.09 -5.87
N ALA A 22 -28.04 -0.70 -5.57
CA ALA A 22 -28.55 -0.78 -4.21
C ALA A 22 -27.41 -1.24 -3.29
N TYR A 23 -27.38 -0.70 -2.07
CA TYR A 23 -26.38 -1.10 -1.09
C TYR A 23 -26.37 -2.60 -0.87
N GLU A 24 -25.20 -3.20 -1.05
CA GLU A 24 -24.93 -4.58 -0.66
C GLU A 24 -24.00 -4.60 0.56
N PRO A 25 -24.44 -5.21 1.69
CA PRO A 25 -23.59 -5.35 2.87
C PRO A 25 -22.41 -6.28 2.58
N PRO A 26 -21.25 -6.05 3.22
CA PRO A 26 -20.06 -6.86 3.01
C PRO A 26 -20.30 -8.30 3.48
N THR A 27 -19.61 -9.24 2.85
CA THR A 27 -19.45 -10.59 3.36
C THR A 27 -18.67 -10.57 4.69
N ARG A 28 -18.75 -11.67 5.44
CA ARG A 28 -17.97 -11.83 6.69
C ARG A 28 -16.46 -11.70 6.44
N GLU A 29 -15.96 -12.27 5.34
CA GLU A 29 -14.56 -12.20 4.96
C GLU A 29 -14.11 -10.76 4.67
N GLU A 30 -14.88 -10.01 3.88
CA GLU A 30 -14.59 -8.60 3.60
C GLU A 30 -14.62 -7.74 4.88
N GLN A 31 -15.56 -8.02 5.78
CA GLN A 31 -15.63 -7.35 7.08
C GLN A 31 -14.41 -7.64 7.96
N ASP A 32 -13.98 -8.91 8.03
CA ASP A 32 -12.81 -9.34 8.80
C ASP A 32 -11.52 -8.75 8.23
N ILE A 33 -11.38 -8.69 6.89
CA ILE A 33 -10.29 -8.02 6.19
C ILE A 33 -10.23 -6.54 6.57
N TYR A 34 -11.34 -5.82 6.40
CA TYR A 34 -11.40 -4.39 6.70
C TYR A 34 -11.05 -4.10 8.16
N ASN A 35 -11.64 -4.84 9.09
CA ASN A 35 -11.37 -4.66 10.52
C ASN A 35 -9.89 -4.89 10.84
N THR A 36 -9.30 -5.96 10.29
CA THR A 36 -7.89 -6.28 10.48
C THR A 36 -6.98 -5.18 9.94
N LEU A 37 -7.23 -4.73 8.71
CA LEU A 37 -6.42 -3.67 8.09
C LEU A 37 -6.56 -2.34 8.82
N LEU A 38 -7.78 -1.98 9.23
CA LEU A 38 -8.02 -0.74 9.96
C LEU A 38 -7.33 -0.74 11.33
N GLU A 39 -7.38 -1.86 12.05
CA GLU A 39 -6.69 -1.99 13.34
C GLU A 39 -5.17 -1.96 13.19
N GLN A 40 -4.62 -2.58 12.15
CA GLN A 40 -3.19 -2.45 11.83
C GLN A 40 -2.84 -1.01 11.49
N PHE A 41 -3.63 -0.37 10.61
CA PHE A 41 -3.40 0.99 10.15
C PHE A 41 -3.39 2.01 11.30
N LYS A 42 -4.32 1.90 12.25
CA LYS A 42 -4.39 2.78 13.43
C LYS A 42 -3.18 2.66 14.36
N LYS A 43 -2.55 1.49 14.41
CA LYS A 43 -1.35 1.23 15.23
C LYS A 43 -0.05 1.74 14.61
N LEU A 44 -0.08 2.15 13.34
CA LEU A 44 1.11 2.62 12.64
C LEU A 44 1.52 4.02 13.11
N ASP A 45 2.68 4.07 13.76
CA ASP A 45 3.42 5.30 14.02
C ASP A 45 4.28 5.71 12.81
N THR A 46 3.64 5.85 11.66
CA THR A 46 4.30 6.24 10.40
C THR A 46 3.76 7.58 9.94
N PRO A 47 4.62 8.54 9.57
CA PRO A 47 4.19 9.80 8.99
C PRO A 47 3.29 9.57 7.76
N LYS A 48 2.11 10.19 7.79
CA LYS A 48 1.09 10.11 6.73
C LYS A 48 0.14 11.29 6.85
N LYS A 49 -0.60 11.60 5.77
CA LYS A 49 -1.71 12.55 5.85
C LYS A 49 -2.75 12.00 6.82
N ASP A 50 -3.24 12.87 7.69
CA ASP A 50 -4.30 12.52 8.62
C ASP A 50 -5.57 12.17 7.85
N VAL A 51 -6.19 11.03 8.21
CA VAL A 51 -7.45 10.51 7.67
C VAL A 51 -8.47 10.26 8.79
N THR A 52 -8.32 10.96 9.92
CA THR A 52 -9.14 10.75 11.12
C THR A 52 -10.61 11.07 10.88
N ASP A 53 -10.94 12.09 10.07
CA ASP A 53 -12.34 12.45 9.85
C ASP A 53 -13.08 11.36 9.09
N VAL A 54 -12.50 10.86 7.99
CA VAL A 54 -13.10 9.75 7.22
C VAL A 54 -13.18 8.47 8.04
N ILE A 55 -12.24 8.19 8.95
CA ILE A 55 -12.35 7.04 9.86
C ILE A 55 -13.50 7.26 10.85
N THR A 56 -13.71 8.49 11.31
CA THR A 56 -14.78 8.83 12.26
C THR A 56 -16.17 8.63 11.65
N THR A 57 -16.32 8.86 10.33
CA THR A 57 -17.63 8.73 9.64
C THR A 57 -18.17 7.30 9.59
N PHE A 58 -17.34 6.28 9.88
CA PHE A 58 -17.78 4.88 10.06
C PHE A 58 -18.52 4.63 11.38
N GLN A 59 -18.23 5.45 12.40
CA GLN A 59 -18.79 5.26 13.74
C GLN A 59 -19.97 6.18 13.99
N LYS A 60 -19.89 7.42 13.50
CA LYS A 60 -20.93 8.43 13.68
C LYS A 60 -20.94 9.42 12.51
N PRO A 61 -22.10 10.02 12.19
CA PRO A 61 -22.16 11.06 11.18
C PRO A 61 -21.24 12.24 11.54
N LEU A 62 -20.44 12.70 10.58
CA LEU A 62 -19.72 13.96 10.65
C LEU A 62 -20.60 15.06 10.05
N ILE A 63 -20.96 16.06 10.86
CA ILE A 63 -21.79 17.18 10.45
C ILE A 63 -20.91 18.42 10.29
N ILE A 64 -20.91 18.99 9.09
CA ILE A 64 -20.18 20.21 8.75
C ILE A 64 -21.22 21.26 8.38
N THR A 65 -21.12 22.45 8.94
CA THR A 65 -22.03 23.56 8.67
C THR A 65 -21.24 24.83 8.42
N PHE A 66 -21.59 25.56 7.37
CA PHE A 66 -21.01 26.86 7.09
C PHE A 66 -22.06 27.82 6.49
N PRO A 67 -21.97 29.12 6.78
CA PRO A 67 -22.80 30.13 6.13
C PRO A 67 -22.28 30.40 4.71
N CYS A 68 -23.19 30.82 3.84
CA CYS A 68 -22.87 31.38 2.54
C CYS A 68 -22.75 32.91 2.62
N ASN A 69 -22.19 33.53 1.60
CA ASN A 69 -22.09 34.98 1.51
C ASN A 69 -23.47 35.60 1.23
N SER A 70 -23.63 36.88 1.55
CA SER A 70 -24.90 37.61 1.36
C SER A 70 -25.39 37.67 -0.08
N ASN A 71 -24.49 37.46 -1.06
CA ASN A 71 -24.78 37.55 -2.48
C ASN A 71 -24.92 36.17 -3.15
N ASP A 72 -24.77 35.09 -2.37
CA ASP A 72 -24.96 33.73 -2.87
C ASP A 72 -26.45 33.38 -2.97
N THR A 73 -26.77 32.38 -3.81
CA THR A 73 -28.14 31.88 -3.98
C THR A 73 -28.75 31.34 -2.68
N ASN A 74 -27.93 30.71 -1.85
CA ASN A 74 -28.34 30.08 -0.60
C ASN A 74 -27.67 30.78 0.59
N ASN A 75 -28.24 30.61 1.77
CA ASN A 75 -27.82 31.25 3.01
C ASN A 75 -26.86 30.37 3.83
N GLN A 76 -27.02 29.06 3.74
CA GLN A 76 -26.31 28.10 4.59
C GLN A 76 -26.21 26.73 3.91
N VAL A 77 -25.10 26.05 4.17
CA VAL A 77 -24.90 24.65 3.78
C VAL A 77 -24.70 23.81 5.04
N VAL A 78 -25.38 22.67 5.09
CA VAL A 78 -25.17 21.60 6.07
C VAL A 78 -24.83 20.32 5.33
N THR A 79 -23.68 19.74 5.61
CA THR A 79 -23.25 18.47 5.03
C THR A 79 -23.17 17.42 6.14
N ILE A 80 -23.79 16.26 5.90
CA ILE A 80 -23.79 15.10 6.79
C ILE A 80 -23.03 14.00 6.08
N VAL A 81 -21.90 13.58 6.63
CA VAL A 81 -21.05 12.54 6.02
C VAL A 81 -21.08 11.28 6.89
N LYS A 82 -21.53 10.18 6.28
CA LYS A 82 -21.48 8.82 6.83
C LYS A 82 -20.69 7.95 5.86
N THR A 83 -19.93 6.99 6.38
CA THR A 83 -19.27 5.99 5.55
C THR A 83 -19.57 4.61 6.09
N ARG A 84 -19.77 3.64 5.20
CA ARG A 84 -19.93 2.22 5.55
C ARG A 84 -19.08 1.33 4.66
N LEU A 85 -18.76 0.15 5.17
CA LEU A 85 -18.22 -0.92 4.35
C LEU A 85 -19.34 -1.50 3.48
N ALA A 86 -19.04 -1.75 2.21
CA ALA A 86 -19.91 -2.40 1.25
C ALA A 86 -19.20 -3.60 0.62
N LYS A 87 -19.97 -4.54 0.09
CA LYS A 87 -19.45 -5.67 -0.66
C LYS A 87 -18.69 -5.19 -1.90
N PHE A 88 -17.59 -5.86 -2.20
CA PHE A 88 -16.80 -5.57 -3.38
C PHE A 88 -17.57 -5.96 -4.65
N ASP A 89 -17.61 -5.02 -5.59
CA ASP A 89 -18.26 -5.20 -6.89
C ASP A 89 -17.31 -4.72 -7.98
N GLN A 90 -16.86 -5.67 -8.80
CA GLN A 90 -15.92 -5.44 -9.90
C GLN A 90 -16.47 -4.45 -10.95
N SER A 91 -17.79 -4.27 -11.05
CA SER A 91 -18.44 -3.38 -12.02
C SER A 91 -18.38 -1.90 -11.63
N VAL A 92 -18.14 -1.58 -10.36
CA VAL A 92 -18.12 -0.21 -9.81
C VAL A 92 -16.69 0.34 -9.73
N VAL A 93 -15.74 -0.39 -10.29
CA VAL A 93 -14.31 -0.13 -10.14
C VAL A 93 -13.81 0.83 -11.22
N HIS A 94 -13.02 1.83 -10.82
CA HIS A 94 -12.36 2.72 -11.78
C HIS A 94 -11.46 1.93 -12.75
N GLN A 95 -11.36 2.36 -14.01
CA GLN A 95 -10.65 1.67 -15.10
C GLN A 95 -9.11 1.59 -14.94
N ASP A 96 -8.58 1.99 -13.79
CA ASP A 96 -7.15 1.96 -13.50
C ASP A 96 -6.78 0.58 -12.93
N LEU A 97 -6.24 -0.28 -13.81
CA LEU A 97 -6.06 -1.75 -13.72
C LEU A 97 -5.46 -2.42 -12.47
N VAL A 98 -5.25 -1.75 -11.33
CA VAL A 98 -4.90 -2.41 -10.05
C VAL A 98 -5.74 -1.86 -8.91
N THR A 99 -7.01 -2.26 -8.89
CA THR A 99 -7.99 -1.75 -7.94
C THR A 99 -8.08 -2.66 -6.73
N GLY A 100 -7.27 -2.32 -5.72
CA GLY A 100 -7.34 -2.93 -4.40
C GLY A 100 -8.61 -2.56 -3.64
N GLY A 101 -9.32 -1.51 -4.06
CA GLY A 101 -10.58 -1.07 -3.48
C GLY A 101 -11.24 0.04 -4.28
N THR A 102 -12.32 0.59 -3.72
CA THR A 102 -12.94 1.85 -4.14
C THR A 102 -13.50 2.60 -2.94
N TYR A 103 -13.52 3.93 -3.02
CA TYR A 103 -14.30 4.81 -2.15
C TYR A 103 -15.30 5.60 -2.99
N THR A 104 -16.59 5.39 -2.77
CA THR A 104 -17.66 6.03 -3.54
C THR A 104 -18.38 7.06 -2.69
N TRP A 105 -18.43 8.29 -3.21
CA TRP A 105 -19.28 9.35 -2.66
C TRP A 105 -20.71 9.22 -3.18
N GLN A 106 -21.67 9.17 -2.26
CA GLN A 106 -23.10 9.07 -2.58
C GLN A 106 -23.88 10.12 -1.80
N CYS A 107 -23.89 11.34 -2.31
CA CYS A 107 -24.61 12.45 -1.68
C CYS A 107 -25.91 12.80 -2.40
N VAL A 108 -26.92 13.13 -1.60
CA VAL A 108 -28.15 13.76 -2.05
C VAL A 108 -28.20 15.17 -1.49
N ALA A 109 -28.28 16.17 -2.37
CA ALA A 109 -28.46 17.55 -1.99
C ALA A 109 -29.97 17.90 -2.02
N THR A 110 -30.43 18.62 -1.01
CA THR A 110 -31.80 19.16 -0.94
C THR A 110 -31.74 20.61 -0.49
N THR A 111 -32.63 21.44 -1.02
CA THR A 111 -32.68 22.87 -0.68
C THR A 111 -34.05 23.23 -0.10
N GLN A 112 -34.06 23.82 1.09
CA GLN A 112 -35.28 24.31 1.73
C GLN A 112 -35.03 25.68 2.36
N GLN A 113 -35.81 26.69 1.96
CA GLN A 113 -35.74 28.06 2.52
C GLN A 113 -34.32 28.65 2.52
N GLY A 114 -33.57 28.45 1.42
CA GLY A 114 -32.19 28.92 1.27
C GLY A 114 -31.16 28.15 2.10
N LYS A 115 -31.52 27.02 2.71
CA LYS A 115 -30.59 26.10 3.36
C LYS A 115 -30.39 24.87 2.47
N ILE A 116 -29.15 24.59 2.10
CA ILE A 116 -28.77 23.35 1.43
C ILE A 116 -28.43 22.30 2.49
N THR A 117 -29.00 21.12 2.37
CA THR A 117 -28.62 19.93 3.13
C THR A 117 -28.07 18.87 2.18
N ILE A 118 -26.81 18.48 2.37
CA ILE A 118 -26.13 17.44 1.61
C ILE A 118 -25.98 16.22 2.51
N ASP A 119 -26.74 15.16 2.27
CA ASP A 119 -26.63 13.89 3.01
C ASP A 119 -25.83 12.87 2.20
N CYS A 120 -24.63 12.53 2.67
CA CYS A 120 -23.69 11.63 2.05
C CYS A 120 -23.66 10.28 2.78
N ASN A 121 -24.01 9.20 2.07
CA ASN A 121 -23.95 7.82 2.55
C ASN A 121 -22.87 7.07 1.77
N ASN A 122 -21.62 7.37 2.07
CA ASN A 122 -20.46 6.90 1.32
C ASN A 122 -20.15 5.44 1.58
N GLU A 123 -19.45 4.83 0.65
CA GLU A 123 -19.16 3.39 0.68
C GLU A 123 -17.69 3.15 0.35
N ILE A 124 -16.99 2.43 1.23
CA ILE A 124 -15.69 1.84 0.91
C ILE A 124 -15.89 0.37 0.54
N ARG A 125 -15.16 -0.09 -0.48
CA ARG A 125 -15.11 -1.48 -0.92
C ARG A 125 -13.65 -1.89 -1.02
N LEU A 126 -13.31 -3.08 -0.56
CA LEU A 126 -11.95 -3.61 -0.63
C LEU A 126 -11.98 -4.93 -1.39
N ASN A 127 -11.05 -5.13 -2.32
CA ASN A 127 -11.00 -6.33 -3.15
C ASN A 127 -10.37 -7.50 -2.38
N PRO A 128 -11.15 -8.48 -1.89
CA PRO A 128 -10.60 -9.55 -1.08
C PRO A 128 -9.61 -10.42 -1.86
N ASN A 129 -9.82 -10.61 -3.17
CA ASN A 129 -8.94 -11.43 -4.00
C ASN A 129 -7.53 -10.84 -4.11
N ILE A 130 -7.42 -9.52 -4.19
CA ILE A 130 -6.14 -8.82 -4.23
C ILE A 130 -5.48 -8.83 -2.85
N ILE A 131 -6.25 -8.57 -1.80
CA ILE A 131 -5.74 -8.44 -0.42
C ILE A 131 -5.32 -9.79 0.18
N LEU A 132 -6.01 -10.88 -0.15
CA LEU A 132 -5.76 -12.21 0.43
C LEU A 132 -4.70 -13.01 -0.33
N ASN A 133 -4.80 -13.05 -1.66
CA ASN A 133 -3.93 -13.93 -2.46
C ASN A 133 -2.56 -13.32 -2.70
N GLY A 134 -2.44 -12.01 -2.53
CA GLY A 134 -1.27 -11.26 -2.93
C GLY A 134 -0.93 -11.46 -4.41
N THR A 135 0.12 -10.79 -4.80
CA THR A 135 0.61 -10.68 -6.17
C THR A 135 1.73 -11.70 -6.45
N GLY A 136 1.88 -12.74 -5.61
CA GLY A 136 3.06 -13.62 -5.63
C GLY A 136 4.34 -12.93 -5.13
N ILE A 137 4.15 -11.84 -4.39
CA ILE A 137 5.19 -10.91 -3.92
C ILE A 137 5.74 -11.35 -2.54
N ASP A 138 6.93 -10.85 -2.20
CA ASP A 138 7.47 -10.92 -0.84
C ASP A 138 6.39 -10.67 0.25
N PRO A 139 6.20 -11.57 1.23
CA PRO A 139 5.20 -11.36 2.28
C PRO A 139 5.34 -10.02 3.01
N ASN A 140 6.56 -9.49 3.12
CA ASN A 140 6.82 -8.20 3.75
C ASN A 140 6.28 -7.01 2.94
N VAL A 141 6.33 -7.10 1.61
CA VAL A 141 5.78 -6.10 0.70
C VAL A 141 4.28 -6.21 0.64
N HIS A 142 3.74 -7.43 0.57
CA HIS A 142 2.29 -7.65 0.48
C HIS A 142 1.53 -7.01 1.66
N GLN A 143 2.04 -7.14 2.89
CA GLN A 143 1.42 -6.47 4.04
C GLN A 143 1.43 -4.93 3.90
N VAL A 144 2.49 -4.35 3.36
CA VAL A 144 2.57 -2.91 3.12
C VAL A 144 1.56 -2.51 2.04
N GLU A 145 1.46 -3.26 0.96
CA GLU A 145 0.52 -2.99 -0.13
C GLU A 145 -0.94 -2.99 0.35
N ASN A 146 -1.31 -3.94 1.22
CA ASN A 146 -2.66 -3.99 1.79
C ASN A 146 -2.99 -2.75 2.62
N LEU A 147 -2.03 -2.24 3.39
CA LEU A 147 -2.19 -1.00 4.16
C LEU A 147 -2.26 0.24 3.24
N VAL A 148 -1.47 0.24 2.17
CA VAL A 148 -1.46 1.30 1.15
C VAL A 148 -2.80 1.36 0.42
N ILE A 149 -3.40 0.20 0.09
CA ILE A 149 -4.74 0.12 -0.51
C ILE A 149 -5.78 0.77 0.42
N LEU A 150 -5.85 0.36 1.70
CA LEU A 150 -6.80 0.96 2.64
C LEU A 150 -6.57 2.47 2.75
N TYR A 151 -5.32 2.90 2.89
CA TYR A 151 -4.98 4.31 3.00
C TYR A 151 -5.38 5.11 1.75
N HIS A 152 -5.17 4.56 0.56
CA HIS A 152 -5.59 5.15 -0.71
C HIS A 152 -7.09 5.44 -0.72
N GLU A 153 -7.92 4.43 -0.40
CA GLU A 153 -9.38 4.61 -0.38
C GLU A 153 -9.82 5.61 0.70
N LEU A 154 -9.17 5.60 1.87
CA LEU A 154 -9.45 6.60 2.91
C LEU A 154 -9.07 8.02 2.45
N LEU A 155 -8.02 8.20 1.65
CA LEU A 155 -7.63 9.52 1.14
C LEU A 155 -8.70 10.14 0.23
N HIS A 156 -9.36 9.35 -0.62
CA HIS A 156 -10.50 9.84 -1.43
C HIS A 156 -11.63 10.41 -0.56
N GLY A 157 -11.92 9.75 0.57
CA GLY A 157 -12.87 10.28 1.55
C GLY A 157 -12.34 11.51 2.29
N GLN A 158 -11.10 11.47 2.75
CA GLN A 158 -10.57 12.58 3.54
C GLN A 158 -10.38 13.86 2.74
N LEU A 159 -9.87 13.80 1.50
CA LEU A 159 -9.61 14.99 0.68
C LEU A 159 -10.91 15.75 0.36
N MET A 160 -11.98 15.02 0.08
CA MET A 160 -13.29 15.62 -0.14
C MET A 160 -13.88 16.18 1.17
N ILE A 161 -13.70 15.51 2.32
CA ILE A 161 -14.07 16.08 3.63
C ILE A 161 -13.31 17.39 3.89
N ASP A 162 -12.01 17.44 3.60
CA ASP A 162 -11.20 18.65 3.76
C ASP A 162 -11.70 19.78 2.86
N ALA A 163 -12.11 19.46 1.63
CA ALA A 163 -12.71 20.42 0.72
C ALA A 163 -14.04 20.97 1.27
N ILE A 164 -14.93 20.11 1.77
CA ILE A 164 -16.18 20.51 2.44
C ILE A 164 -15.87 21.41 3.64
N LYS A 165 -14.82 21.11 4.41
CA LYS A 165 -14.40 21.85 5.60
C LYS A 165 -13.71 23.18 5.32
N SER A 166 -13.07 23.36 4.17
CA SER A 166 -12.15 24.49 4.02
C SER A 166 -11.90 25.01 2.61
N SER A 167 -12.28 24.29 1.54
CA SER A 167 -12.04 24.77 0.18
C SER A 167 -12.94 25.97 -0.13
N PRO A 168 -12.37 27.16 -0.41
CA PRO A 168 -13.17 28.33 -0.76
C PRO A 168 -13.90 28.13 -2.10
N VAL A 169 -13.27 27.42 -3.05
CA VAL A 169 -13.83 27.14 -4.37
C VAL A 169 -15.06 26.25 -4.24
N TRP A 170 -14.90 25.08 -3.60
CA TRP A 170 -16.00 24.11 -3.45
C TRP A 170 -17.17 24.71 -2.66
N ARG A 171 -16.88 25.45 -1.58
CA ARG A 171 -17.93 26.08 -0.76
C ARG A 171 -18.71 27.12 -1.53
N GLN A 172 -18.02 27.93 -2.34
CA GLN A 172 -18.65 28.95 -3.18
C GLN A 172 -19.56 28.33 -4.23
N GLU A 173 -19.11 27.25 -4.88
CA GLU A 173 -19.90 26.50 -5.86
C GLU A 173 -21.16 25.92 -5.22
N VAL A 174 -21.02 25.26 -4.07
CA VAL A 174 -22.16 24.67 -3.37
C VAL A 174 -23.14 25.72 -2.88
N CYS A 175 -22.68 26.86 -2.38
CA CYS A 175 -23.56 27.96 -1.97
C CYS A 175 -24.45 28.49 -3.12
N ASN A 176 -24.00 28.34 -4.36
CA ASN A 176 -24.74 28.79 -5.55
C ASN A 176 -25.48 27.67 -6.29
N LYS A 177 -25.51 26.47 -5.71
CA LYS A 177 -26.08 25.27 -6.31
C LYS A 177 -27.61 25.31 -6.39
N SER A 178 -28.14 24.79 -7.50
CA SER A 178 -29.59 24.58 -7.69
C SER A 178 -30.05 23.22 -7.12
N PRO A 179 -31.34 23.04 -6.78
CA PRO A 179 -31.84 21.82 -6.10
C PRO A 179 -31.56 20.48 -6.81
N ASP A 180 -31.48 20.46 -8.14
CA ASP A 180 -31.33 19.23 -8.94
C ASP A 180 -29.90 19.00 -9.46
N GLU A 181 -28.97 19.86 -9.07
CA GLU A 181 -27.60 19.78 -9.54
C GLU A 181 -26.79 18.75 -8.74
N SER A 182 -25.96 17.95 -9.41
CA SER A 182 -25.13 16.93 -8.76
C SER A 182 -23.96 17.54 -7.99
N VAL A 183 -23.66 17.05 -6.79
CA VAL A 183 -22.49 17.49 -5.99
C VAL A 183 -21.20 17.20 -6.76
N ASP A 184 -20.28 18.16 -6.80
CA ASP A 184 -18.95 17.96 -7.40
C ASP A 184 -18.05 17.18 -6.43
N TYR A 185 -17.50 16.06 -6.92
CA TYR A 185 -16.58 15.18 -6.20
C TYR A 185 -15.15 15.24 -6.75
N SER A 186 -14.84 16.17 -7.67
CA SER A 186 -13.49 16.33 -8.25
C SER A 186 -12.40 16.53 -7.17
N PHE A 187 -12.77 17.12 -6.04
CA PHE A 187 -11.92 17.34 -4.86
C PHE A 187 -11.58 16.05 -4.09
N ALA A 188 -12.21 14.91 -4.42
CA ALA A 188 -11.78 13.59 -3.96
C ALA A 188 -10.52 13.08 -4.69
N ASP A 189 -9.92 13.90 -5.57
CA ASP A 189 -8.71 13.57 -6.35
C ASP A 189 -8.90 12.41 -7.33
N THR A 190 -9.91 12.54 -8.19
CA THR A 190 -10.25 11.53 -9.21
C THR A 190 -9.14 11.26 -10.23
N ASP A 191 -8.19 12.18 -10.39
CA ASP A 191 -7.01 12.02 -11.25
C ASP A 191 -5.77 11.49 -10.49
N HIS A 192 -5.90 11.23 -9.18
CA HIS A 192 -4.81 10.75 -8.31
C HIS A 192 -3.58 11.66 -8.27
N LYS A 193 -3.73 12.98 -8.44
CA LYS A 193 -2.63 13.95 -8.43
C LYS A 193 -2.06 14.16 -7.03
N ILE A 194 -2.90 14.05 -6.00
CA ILE A 194 -2.54 14.23 -4.58
C ILE A 194 -2.33 12.86 -3.91
N ILE A 195 -3.17 11.88 -4.22
CA ILE A 195 -3.14 10.56 -3.61
C ILE A 195 -1.88 9.79 -4.01
N ASN A 196 -1.44 9.85 -5.28
CA ASN A 196 -0.23 9.15 -5.73
C ASN A 196 1.03 9.52 -4.94
N PRO A 197 1.40 10.79 -4.76
CA PRO A 197 2.56 11.14 -3.94
C PRO A 197 2.38 10.75 -2.47
N LEU A 198 1.18 10.94 -1.89
CA LEU A 198 0.92 10.58 -0.49
C LEU A 198 1.02 9.08 -0.22
N GLN A 199 0.42 8.25 -1.07
CA GLN A 199 0.50 6.79 -0.94
C GLN A 199 1.92 6.28 -1.18
N THR A 200 2.66 6.91 -2.10
CA THR A 200 4.06 6.56 -2.40
C THR A 200 4.95 6.85 -1.20
N GLN A 201 4.81 8.03 -0.59
CA GLN A 201 5.56 8.38 0.61
C GLN A 201 5.23 7.43 1.76
N PHE A 202 3.94 7.18 2.01
CA PHE A 202 3.51 6.25 3.06
C PHE A 202 4.06 4.84 2.85
N ALA A 203 4.00 4.32 1.63
CA ALA A 203 4.58 3.03 1.28
C ALA A 203 6.11 3.01 1.49
N SER A 204 6.82 4.07 1.06
CA SER A 204 8.26 4.18 1.21
C SER A 204 8.68 4.12 2.68
N GLU A 205 8.02 4.89 3.55
CA GLU A 205 8.28 4.89 5.00
C GLU A 205 8.08 3.51 5.62
N LEU A 206 7.03 2.78 5.23
CA LEU A 206 6.78 1.42 5.72
C LEU A 206 7.82 0.41 5.23
N ILE A 207 8.29 0.55 3.99
CA ILE A 207 9.31 -0.32 3.41
C ILE A 207 10.67 -0.06 4.04
N GLU A 208 11.03 1.21 4.26
CA GLU A 208 12.30 1.61 4.90
C GLU A 208 12.38 1.11 6.35
N LYS A 209 11.28 1.16 7.10
CA LYS A 209 11.19 0.55 8.45
C LYS A 209 11.45 -0.97 8.45
N LYS A 210 11.21 -1.64 7.32
CA LYS A 210 11.48 -3.08 7.12
C LYS A 210 12.86 -3.34 6.52
N GLY A 211 13.73 -2.33 6.43
CA GLY A 211 15.07 -2.45 5.85
C GLY A 211 15.10 -2.57 4.33
N GLY A 212 13.97 -2.31 3.65
CA GLY A 212 13.88 -2.23 2.20
C GLY A 212 14.11 -0.80 1.70
N LYS A 213 14.08 -0.64 0.37
CA LYS A 213 13.99 0.66 -0.28
C LYS A 213 12.86 0.65 -1.30
N MET A 214 12.10 1.73 -1.37
CA MET A 214 11.08 1.92 -2.41
C MET A 214 11.55 2.98 -3.40
N ILE A 215 11.29 2.73 -4.69
CA ILE A 215 11.56 3.67 -5.78
C ILE A 215 10.28 3.80 -6.60
N ALA A 216 9.88 5.02 -6.93
CA ALA A 216 8.79 5.29 -7.84
C ALA A 216 9.31 5.92 -9.12
N LYS A 217 8.77 5.50 -10.26
CA LYS A 217 9.03 6.10 -11.58
C LYS A 217 7.70 6.40 -12.24
N GLU A 218 7.54 7.65 -12.67
CA GLU A 218 6.47 8.03 -13.59
C GLU A 218 6.93 7.76 -15.03
N VAL A 219 6.03 7.25 -15.86
CA VAL A 219 6.22 7.11 -17.31
C VAL A 219 5.22 8.02 -17.99
N LYS A 220 5.70 9.10 -18.60
CA LYS A 220 4.81 10.07 -19.25
C LYS A 220 4.53 9.68 -20.70
N PRO A 221 3.33 9.91 -21.25
CA PRO A 221 3.01 9.59 -22.64
C PRO A 221 4.03 10.11 -23.65
N GLU A 222 4.53 11.33 -23.46
CA GLU A 222 5.51 11.99 -24.31
C GLU A 222 6.90 11.34 -24.31
N GLU A 223 7.20 10.50 -23.33
CA GLU A 223 8.45 9.73 -23.21
C GLU A 223 8.34 8.33 -23.83
N THR A 224 7.17 7.99 -24.39
CA THR A 224 6.87 6.66 -24.96
C THR A 224 6.78 6.68 -26.48
N GLN A 225 7.01 5.52 -27.10
CA GLN A 225 6.70 5.30 -28.50
C GLN A 225 5.37 4.56 -28.62
N ASN A 226 4.26 5.30 -28.83
CA ASN A 226 2.91 4.74 -28.90
C ASN A 226 2.56 3.88 -27.64
N GLY A 227 2.96 4.36 -26.46
CA GLY A 227 2.78 3.68 -25.18
C GLY A 227 3.93 2.75 -24.78
N GLU A 228 4.79 2.34 -25.72
CA GLU A 228 5.94 1.49 -25.41
C GLU A 228 7.06 2.30 -24.75
N PHE A 229 7.65 1.78 -23.68
CA PHE A 229 8.70 2.45 -22.93
C PHE A 229 9.82 1.51 -22.48
N THR A 230 11.00 2.07 -22.24
CA THR A 230 12.08 1.45 -21.48
C THR A 230 12.67 2.51 -20.55
N ILE A 231 12.61 2.27 -19.24
CA ILE A 231 13.09 3.21 -18.24
C ILE A 231 14.20 2.58 -17.39
N LYS A 232 15.23 3.37 -17.04
CA LYS A 232 16.22 2.97 -16.05
C LYS A 232 15.59 3.01 -14.65
N VAL A 233 15.57 1.87 -13.98
CA VAL A 233 14.99 1.70 -12.64
C VAL A 233 16.01 2.10 -11.59
N ILE A 234 17.19 1.47 -11.62
CA ILE A 234 18.30 1.70 -10.69
C ILE A 234 19.65 1.53 -11.39
N SER A 235 20.70 2.09 -10.78
CA SER A 235 22.05 1.54 -10.87
C SER A 235 22.36 0.75 -9.60
N LEU A 236 22.87 -0.47 -9.73
CA LEU A 236 23.31 -1.29 -8.60
C LEU A 236 24.43 -0.61 -7.80
N THR A 237 25.17 0.30 -8.43
CA THR A 237 26.21 1.10 -7.77
C THR A 237 25.66 2.14 -6.79
N ASP A 238 24.43 2.60 -6.98
CA ASP A 238 23.78 3.55 -6.07
C ASP A 238 23.25 2.87 -4.79
N TYR A 239 23.22 1.53 -4.78
CA TYR A 239 22.63 0.73 -3.71
C TYR A 239 23.55 -0.40 -3.25
N LEU A 240 24.79 -0.03 -2.88
CA LEU A 240 25.80 -0.95 -2.36
C LEU A 240 25.32 -1.74 -1.13
N GLN A 241 24.35 -1.23 -0.37
CA GLN A 241 23.75 -1.99 0.74
C GLN A 241 23.03 -3.29 0.32
N PHE A 242 22.78 -3.50 -0.98
CA PHE A 242 22.15 -4.71 -1.53
C PHE A 242 23.12 -5.61 -2.33
N GLU A 243 24.43 -5.53 -2.03
CA GLU A 243 25.56 -6.23 -2.70
C GLU A 243 25.37 -7.74 -2.97
N ARG A 244 24.56 -8.47 -2.19
CA ARG A 244 24.32 -9.93 -2.37
C ARG A 244 23.14 -10.26 -3.30
N GLY A 245 22.68 -9.27 -4.07
CA GLY A 245 21.58 -9.38 -5.02
C GLY A 245 20.32 -8.68 -4.52
N VAL A 246 19.61 -8.03 -5.44
CA VAL A 246 18.38 -7.29 -5.15
C VAL A 246 17.18 -8.13 -5.56
N LYS A 247 16.25 -8.37 -4.64
CA LYS A 247 14.88 -8.76 -5.02
C LYS A 247 14.14 -7.49 -5.38
N ILE A 248 13.85 -7.32 -6.66
CA ILE A 248 13.02 -6.23 -7.16
C ILE A 248 11.62 -6.76 -7.37
N THR A 249 10.66 -6.05 -6.82
CA THR A 249 9.24 -6.30 -7.03
C THR A 249 8.59 -5.08 -7.64
N LEU A 250 7.67 -5.27 -8.60
CA LEU A 250 6.99 -4.20 -9.32
C LEU A 250 5.50 -4.20 -8.99
N ARG A 251 4.99 -3.02 -8.62
CA ARG A 251 3.57 -2.68 -8.73
C ARG A 251 3.43 -1.58 -9.76
N GLY A 252 2.45 -1.73 -10.65
CA GLY A 252 2.20 -0.80 -11.74
C GLY A 252 0.80 -0.22 -11.70
N ASN A 253 0.65 1.06 -12.07
CA ASN A 253 -0.61 1.66 -12.46
C ASN A 253 -0.51 2.14 -13.89
N ASN A 254 -1.54 1.86 -14.70
CA ASN A 254 -1.58 2.17 -16.13
C ASN A 254 -0.38 1.63 -16.94
N ILE A 255 0.27 0.55 -16.47
CA ILE A 255 1.36 -0.14 -17.17
C ILE A 255 1.09 -1.65 -17.24
N ASN A 256 1.48 -2.30 -18.34
CA ASN A 256 1.40 -3.74 -18.52
C ASN A 256 2.56 -4.29 -19.38
N ASN A 257 2.54 -5.60 -19.63
CA ASN A 257 3.52 -6.31 -20.48
C ASN A 257 4.97 -6.02 -20.06
N THR A 258 5.19 -6.00 -18.75
CA THR A 258 6.44 -5.54 -18.15
C THR A 258 7.52 -6.62 -18.16
N SER A 259 8.75 -6.25 -18.53
CA SER A 259 9.92 -7.11 -18.46
C SER A 259 11.13 -6.37 -17.91
N PHE A 260 11.89 -7.05 -17.06
CA PHE A 260 13.14 -6.53 -16.51
C PHE A 260 14.31 -6.97 -17.37
N SER A 261 15.25 -6.05 -17.60
CA SER A 261 16.55 -6.35 -18.19
C SER A 261 17.67 -5.70 -17.38
N SER A 262 18.88 -6.25 -17.49
CA SER A 262 20.06 -5.77 -16.78
C SER A 262 21.24 -5.61 -17.73
N GLY A 263 22.01 -4.53 -17.58
CA GLY A 263 23.23 -4.30 -18.36
C GLY A 263 24.25 -3.48 -17.57
N SER A 264 25.51 -3.93 -17.53
CA SER A 264 26.69 -3.21 -17.01
C SER A 264 26.60 -2.55 -15.61
N ASN A 265 25.59 -2.91 -14.79
CA ASN A 265 25.22 -2.44 -13.44
C ASN A 265 23.86 -1.72 -13.35
N ASP A 266 23.19 -1.46 -14.48
CA ASP A 266 21.88 -0.83 -14.49
C ASP A 266 20.76 -1.85 -14.69
N VAL A 267 19.62 -1.61 -14.06
CA VAL A 267 18.38 -2.38 -14.25
C VAL A 267 17.37 -1.50 -14.96
N TYR A 268 16.74 -2.07 -15.98
CA TYR A 268 15.73 -1.41 -16.80
C TYR A 268 14.39 -2.13 -16.69
N LEU A 269 13.31 -1.37 -16.80
CA LEU A 269 11.95 -1.87 -16.98
C LEU A 269 11.49 -1.48 -18.37
N ALA A 270 11.15 -2.47 -19.19
CA ALA A 270 10.42 -2.27 -20.44
C ALA A 270 8.95 -2.63 -20.23
N GLY A 271 8.04 -1.96 -20.92
CA GLY A 271 6.61 -2.20 -20.81
C GLY A 271 5.78 -1.32 -21.73
N ASN A 272 4.46 -1.34 -21.53
CA ASN A 272 3.51 -0.52 -22.28
C ASN A 272 2.55 0.23 -21.35
N LEU A 273 2.21 1.47 -21.70
CA LEU A 273 1.07 2.18 -21.13
C LEU A 273 -0.23 1.53 -21.60
N VAL A 274 -1.16 1.27 -20.68
CA VAL A 274 -2.47 0.69 -21.04
C VAL A 274 -3.34 1.78 -21.71
N ASN A 275 -3.48 2.91 -21.03
CA ASN A 275 -4.01 4.15 -21.58
C ASN A 275 -2.84 5.05 -22.00
N LYS A 276 -2.64 5.14 -23.31
CA LYS A 276 -1.52 5.85 -23.94
C LYS A 276 -1.59 7.38 -23.80
N THR A 277 -2.70 7.93 -23.31
CA THR A 277 -2.86 9.38 -23.11
C THR A 277 -2.66 9.82 -21.67
N LYS A 278 -2.45 8.87 -20.74
CA LYS A 278 -2.22 9.15 -19.32
C LYS A 278 -0.86 8.61 -18.89
N SER A 279 -0.23 9.27 -17.91
CA SER A 279 0.99 8.76 -17.29
C SER A 279 0.75 7.39 -16.65
N GLY A 280 1.79 6.57 -16.61
CA GLY A 280 1.86 5.36 -15.79
C GLY A 280 2.75 5.55 -14.59
N MET A 281 2.50 4.78 -13.52
CA MET A 281 3.35 4.76 -12.34
C MET A 281 3.89 3.35 -12.10
N ALA A 282 5.20 3.25 -11.91
CA ALA A 282 5.89 2.02 -11.55
C ALA A 282 6.52 2.19 -10.16
N TRP A 283 6.09 1.37 -9.21
CA TRP A 283 6.65 1.29 -7.87
C TRP A 283 7.50 0.04 -7.75
N PHE A 284 8.76 0.24 -7.40
CA PHE A 284 9.75 -0.80 -7.21
C PHE A 284 10.06 -0.94 -5.73
N TYR A 285 10.02 -2.17 -5.24
CA TYR A 285 10.44 -2.51 -3.89
C TYR A 285 11.74 -3.30 -3.98
N LEU A 286 12.75 -2.81 -3.28
CA LEU A 286 14.09 -3.37 -3.26
C LEU A 286 14.35 -3.93 -1.87
N PHE A 287 14.65 -5.22 -1.85
CA PHE A 287 15.17 -5.89 -0.67
C PHE A 287 16.46 -6.60 -1.04
N SER A 288 17.37 -6.73 -0.08
CA SER A 288 18.48 -7.68 -0.22
C SER A 288 17.89 -9.08 -0.40
N LYS A 289 18.45 -9.90 -1.29
CA LYS A 289 18.19 -11.35 -1.31
C LYS A 289 18.71 -11.95 0.00
N GLN A 290 17.94 -11.83 1.07
CA GLN A 290 18.10 -12.71 2.21
C GLN A 290 17.54 -14.08 1.82
N GLN A 291 18.30 -15.14 2.08
CA GLN A 291 17.73 -16.48 2.12
C GLN A 291 16.62 -16.45 3.17
N GLN A 292 15.39 -16.54 2.69
CA GLN A 292 14.20 -16.67 3.50
C GLN A 292 14.22 -18.07 4.11
N THR A 293 14.79 -18.22 5.31
CA THR A 293 14.46 -19.34 6.20
C THR A 293 13.68 -18.78 7.38
N THR A 294 12.41 -18.44 7.16
CA THR A 294 11.43 -18.59 8.24
C THR A 294 11.13 -20.08 8.39
N THR A 295 12.13 -20.86 8.79
CA THR A 295 11.86 -22.06 9.56
C THR A 295 11.75 -21.57 10.99
N ASN A 296 10.80 -22.10 11.78
CA ASN A 296 10.97 -22.07 13.22
C ASN A 296 12.26 -22.83 13.51
N ILE A 297 13.40 -22.13 13.52
CA ILE A 297 14.69 -22.72 13.85
C ILE A 297 14.56 -23.14 15.30
N SER A 298 14.36 -24.44 15.55
CA SER A 298 14.38 -24.98 16.89
C SER A 298 15.83 -25.02 17.35
N ILE A 299 16.34 -23.87 17.81
CA ILE A 299 17.65 -23.79 18.41
C ILE A 299 17.54 -24.32 19.85
N PRO A 300 18.26 -25.39 20.23
CA PRO A 300 18.19 -25.92 21.58
C PRO A 300 18.63 -24.87 22.60
N ALA A 301 17.88 -24.72 23.70
CA ALA A 301 18.16 -23.73 24.74
C ALA A 301 19.58 -23.83 25.35
N TRP A 302 20.22 -25.01 25.28
CA TRP A 302 21.59 -25.19 25.74
C TRP A 302 22.60 -24.35 24.93
N THR A 303 22.38 -24.16 23.62
CA THR A 303 23.28 -23.36 22.77
C THR A 303 23.28 -21.89 23.18
N LYS A 304 22.11 -21.28 23.42
CA LYS A 304 21.98 -19.92 23.98
C LYS A 304 22.68 -19.77 25.30
N ARG A 305 22.56 -20.77 26.17
CA ARG A 305 23.20 -20.78 27.49
C ARG A 305 24.72 -20.78 27.38
N ILE A 306 25.32 -21.57 26.48
CA ILE A 306 26.77 -21.56 26.26
C ILE A 306 27.23 -20.24 25.61
N ALA A 307 26.45 -19.68 24.67
CA ALA A 307 26.75 -18.37 24.09
C ALA A 307 26.75 -17.22 25.13
N GLY A 308 25.80 -17.25 26.06
CA GLY A 308 25.77 -16.32 27.20
C GLY A 308 27.00 -16.46 28.11
N LEU A 309 27.35 -17.69 28.49
CA LEU A 309 28.55 -17.96 29.29
C LEU A 309 29.84 -17.54 28.57
N TRP A 310 29.89 -17.71 27.25
CA TRP A 310 31.04 -17.31 26.44
C TRP A 310 31.20 -15.80 26.39
N SER A 311 30.08 -15.08 26.22
CA SER A 311 30.08 -13.61 26.23
C SER A 311 30.52 -13.02 27.59
N ALA A 312 30.27 -13.74 28.68
CA ALA A 312 30.69 -13.37 30.04
C ALA A 312 32.15 -13.76 30.36
N GLY A 313 32.83 -14.48 29.46
CA GLY A 313 34.21 -14.97 29.66
C GLY A 313 34.31 -16.22 30.54
N ASN A 314 33.20 -16.92 30.77
CA ASN A 314 33.12 -18.09 31.64
C ASN A 314 33.39 -19.43 30.90
N VAL A 315 33.41 -19.43 29.56
CA VAL A 315 33.80 -20.58 28.72
C VAL A 315 34.73 -20.12 27.60
N SER A 316 35.52 -21.06 27.06
CA SER A 316 36.57 -20.76 26.08
C SER A 316 36.01 -20.51 24.67
N ASP A 317 36.80 -19.90 23.80
CA ASP A 317 36.42 -19.73 22.39
C ASP A 317 36.23 -21.09 21.68
N ASN A 318 36.98 -22.13 22.08
CA ASN A 318 36.79 -23.50 21.58
C ASN A 318 35.42 -24.08 21.95
N ASP A 319 34.92 -23.80 23.15
CA ASP A 319 33.57 -24.24 23.57
C ASP A 319 32.48 -23.55 22.74
N PHE A 320 32.70 -22.28 22.39
CA PHE A 320 31.78 -21.53 21.54
C PHE A 320 31.83 -22.00 20.07
N TYR A 321 33.00 -22.36 19.56
CA TYR A 321 33.12 -22.99 18.23
C TYR A 321 32.28 -24.27 18.14
N GLY A 322 32.19 -25.05 19.21
CA GLY A 322 31.29 -26.22 19.27
C GLY A 322 29.82 -25.88 19.03
N ILE A 323 29.35 -24.69 19.45
CA ILE A 323 27.99 -24.22 19.14
C ILE A 323 27.84 -23.93 17.65
N ILE A 324 28.81 -23.24 17.05
CA ILE A 324 28.79 -22.89 15.62
C ILE A 324 28.81 -24.16 14.78
N SER A 325 29.67 -25.14 15.12
CA SER A 325 29.71 -26.45 14.46
C SER A 325 28.38 -27.18 14.57
N TYR A 326 27.77 -27.23 15.76
CA TYR A 326 26.45 -27.83 15.92
C TYR A 326 25.37 -27.16 15.05
N LEU A 327 25.33 -25.83 15.00
CA LEU A 327 24.37 -25.10 14.17
C LEU A 327 24.59 -25.34 12.67
N ILE A 328 25.84 -25.54 12.23
CA ILE A 328 26.15 -25.93 10.85
C ILE A 328 25.69 -27.36 10.57
N GLU A 329 26.00 -28.31 11.45
CA GLU A 329 25.59 -29.72 11.33
C GLU A 329 24.07 -29.89 11.24
N GLN A 330 23.32 -29.08 11.97
CA GLN A 330 21.85 -29.07 11.92
C GLN A 330 21.27 -28.30 10.72
N ASN A 331 22.11 -27.83 9.78
CA ASN A 331 21.74 -26.96 8.65
C ASN A 331 21.02 -25.67 9.07
N ILE A 332 21.29 -25.18 10.28
CA ILE A 332 20.78 -23.91 10.80
C ILE A 332 21.65 -22.75 10.29
N ILE A 333 22.98 -22.95 10.30
CA ILE A 333 23.95 -22.07 9.62
C ILE A 333 24.36 -22.76 8.32
N VAL A 334 23.89 -22.23 7.19
CA VAL A 334 24.34 -22.70 5.87
C VAL A 334 25.70 -22.10 5.52
N THR A 335 26.69 -22.94 5.24
CA THR A 335 28.03 -22.54 4.78
C THR A 335 28.59 -23.54 3.75
N ASN A 336 29.48 -23.08 2.89
CA ASN A 336 30.23 -23.90 1.92
C ASN A 336 31.65 -24.25 2.43
N SER A 337 31.99 -23.87 3.67
CA SER A 337 33.30 -24.09 4.31
C SER A 337 33.25 -25.33 5.21
N ASN A 338 34.24 -26.21 5.06
CA ASN A 338 34.36 -27.46 5.83
C ASN A 338 35.43 -27.39 6.95
N GLU A 339 36.07 -26.24 7.16
CA GLU A 339 37.15 -26.07 8.14
C GLU A 339 36.86 -24.94 9.10
N HIS A 340 36.93 -25.19 10.41
CA HIS A 340 36.57 -24.22 11.44
C HIS A 340 37.78 -23.67 12.17
N SER A 341 38.30 -22.52 11.73
CA SER A 341 39.42 -21.84 12.38
C SER A 341 39.38 -20.32 12.18
N GLY A 342 39.78 -19.56 13.20
CA GLY A 342 39.81 -18.10 13.14
C GLY A 342 39.85 -17.46 14.53
N ILE A 343 39.94 -16.13 14.57
CA ILE A 343 39.79 -15.36 15.82
C ILE A 343 38.40 -14.74 15.79
N ILE A 344 37.56 -15.11 16.74
CA ILE A 344 36.21 -14.54 16.83
C ILE A 344 36.34 -13.07 17.27
N PRO A 345 35.80 -12.12 16.49
CA PRO A 345 35.92 -10.71 16.84
C PRO A 345 35.22 -10.38 18.16
N HIS A 346 35.78 -9.43 18.91
CA HIS A 346 35.22 -9.00 20.19
C HIS A 346 33.80 -8.44 20.07
N TRP A 347 33.45 -7.82 18.93
CA TRP A 347 32.09 -7.33 18.70
C TRP A 347 31.06 -8.47 18.62
N PHE A 348 31.48 -9.68 18.25
CA PHE A 348 30.57 -10.83 18.17
C PHE A 348 30.22 -11.39 19.56
N LYS A 349 31.09 -11.21 20.56
CA LYS A 349 30.76 -11.51 21.97
C LYS A 349 29.53 -10.71 22.44
N LYS A 350 29.39 -9.47 21.96
CA LYS A 350 28.22 -8.63 22.26
C LYS A 350 26.94 -9.19 21.63
N ASN A 351 27.01 -9.72 20.41
CA ASN A 351 25.88 -10.37 19.77
C ASN A 351 25.46 -11.66 20.50
N ALA A 352 26.42 -12.44 21.01
CA ALA A 352 26.13 -13.60 21.85
C ALA A 352 25.47 -13.21 23.19
N GLN A 353 25.91 -12.10 23.80
CA GLN A 353 25.28 -11.54 24.99
C GLN A 353 23.83 -11.12 24.73
N TRP A 354 23.59 -10.36 23.66
CA TRP A 354 22.25 -9.91 23.26
C TRP A 354 21.32 -11.07 22.91
N TRP A 355 21.86 -12.12 22.29
CA TRP A 355 21.09 -13.30 21.95
C TRP A 355 20.65 -14.08 23.19
N TYR A 356 21.55 -14.26 24.17
CA TYR A 356 21.21 -14.87 25.45
C TYR A 356 20.20 -14.03 26.25
N GLY A 357 20.36 -12.70 26.24
CA GLY A 357 19.44 -11.76 26.89
C GLY A 357 18.08 -11.60 26.21
N GLY A 358 17.89 -12.17 25.02
CA GLY A 358 16.66 -12.05 24.24
C GLY A 358 16.48 -10.69 23.55
N GLU A 359 17.54 -9.88 23.47
CA GLU A 359 17.52 -8.59 22.76
C GLU A 359 17.65 -8.75 21.24
N ILE A 360 18.25 -9.84 20.78
CA ILE A 360 18.19 -10.28 19.39
C ILE A 360 17.60 -11.69 19.30
N ASP A 361 16.82 -11.94 18.26
CA ASP A 361 16.19 -13.25 18.03
C ASP A 361 17.18 -14.29 17.45
N ASP A 362 16.70 -15.54 17.37
CA ASP A 362 17.47 -16.67 16.85
C ASP A 362 17.99 -16.45 15.44
N GLN A 363 17.15 -15.88 14.59
CA GLN A 363 17.52 -15.60 13.21
C GLN A 363 18.60 -14.52 13.12
N THR A 364 18.50 -13.47 13.94
CA THR A 364 19.47 -12.37 13.97
C THR A 364 20.84 -12.85 14.42
N PHE A 365 20.90 -13.73 15.43
CA PHE A 365 22.15 -14.34 15.86
C PHE A 365 22.74 -15.27 14.78
N VAL A 366 21.92 -16.16 14.20
CA VAL A 366 22.34 -17.08 13.12
C VAL A 366 22.87 -16.30 11.91
N ASN A 367 22.18 -15.24 11.49
CA ASN A 367 22.61 -14.38 10.39
C ASN A 367 23.96 -13.70 10.69
N SER A 368 24.18 -13.28 11.94
CA SER A 368 25.43 -12.67 12.36
C SER A 368 26.59 -13.68 12.33
N ALA A 369 26.33 -14.93 12.72
CA ALA A 369 27.31 -16.02 12.62
C ALA A 369 27.62 -16.39 11.16
N GLN A 370 26.59 -16.49 10.32
CA GLN A 370 26.74 -16.70 8.87
C GLN A 370 27.52 -15.57 8.21
N TYR A 371 27.33 -14.33 8.66
CA TYR A 371 28.11 -13.19 8.17
C TYR A 371 29.61 -13.37 8.45
N LEU A 372 29.99 -13.75 9.67
CA LEU A 372 31.39 -14.00 10.03
C LEU A 372 32.05 -15.05 9.12
N ILE A 373 31.34 -16.15 8.88
CA ILE A 373 31.83 -17.27 8.06
C ILE A 373 31.88 -16.87 6.58
N SER A 374 30.81 -16.30 6.04
CA SER A 374 30.75 -15.86 4.63
C SER A 374 31.73 -14.74 4.29
N SER A 375 32.11 -13.93 5.30
CA SER A 375 33.11 -12.87 5.16
C SER A 375 34.54 -13.36 5.45
N LYS A 376 34.74 -14.66 5.68
CA LYS A 376 36.03 -15.30 6.00
C LYS A 376 36.73 -14.70 7.23
N ILE A 377 35.97 -14.13 8.15
CA ILE A 377 36.48 -13.59 9.42
C ILE A 377 36.81 -14.76 10.37
N ILE A 378 35.95 -15.76 10.35
CA ILE A 378 36.22 -17.11 10.84
C ILE A 378 35.96 -18.07 9.68
N SER A 379 36.67 -19.19 9.63
CA SER A 379 36.55 -20.18 8.55
C SER A 379 35.49 -21.22 8.88
#